data_AF-A0AAU2U6P1-F1
#
_entry.id   AF-A0AAU2U6P1-F1
#
_cell.length_a   1.000
_cell.length_b   1.000
_cell.length_c   1.000
_cell.angle_alpha   90.00
_cell.angle_beta   90.00
_cell.angle_gamma   90.00
#
_symmetry.space_group_name_H-M   'P 1'
#
loop_
_entity.id
_entity.type
_entity.pdbx_description
1 polymer ?
#
loop_
_entity_poly.entity_id
_entity_poly.type
_entity_poly.pdbx_seq_one_letter_code
_entity_poly.pdbx_strand_id
1 'polypeptide(L)'
;MSTTATVTVEEIPFTPTPTPEDIKPGRRVRLVNISPASLNGLTGTTQTNPNTRATRLDVLLDESSTEFLRRDHRVGNTRKVKVPAPDVTRKLLTRVPNDCMFYAENDS
;
A
#
# COMPACT_ATOMS: atom_id res chain seq x y z
N MET A 1 -13.65 43.13 43.63
CA MET A 1 -14.73 42.35 43.00
C MET A 1 -14.07 41.42 42.00
N SER A 2 -14.12 40.10 42.23
CA SER A 2 -13.44 39.11 41.40
C SER A 2 -14.50 38.27 40.70
N THR A 3 -14.49 38.20 39.38
CA THR A 3 -15.37 37.27 38.66
C THR A 3 -14.70 36.77 37.39
N THR A 4 -14.08 35.61 37.57
CA THR A 4 -13.93 34.43 36.71
C THR A 4 -14.04 34.61 35.18
N ALA A 5 -12.91 34.42 34.49
CA ALA A 5 -12.86 34.20 33.05
C ALA A 5 -13.18 32.73 32.73
N THR A 6 -14.20 32.49 31.90
CA THR A 6 -14.56 31.17 31.38
C THR A 6 -13.59 30.80 30.26
N VAL A 7 -12.77 29.77 30.48
CA VAL A 7 -11.90 29.18 29.46
C VAL A 7 -12.72 28.13 28.71
N THR A 8 -13.06 28.41 27.45
CA THR A 8 -13.67 27.45 26.54
C THR A 8 -12.55 26.53 26.02
N VAL A 9 -12.57 25.27 26.46
CA VAL A 9 -11.67 24.24 25.93
C VAL A 9 -12.25 23.82 24.57
N GLU A 10 -11.59 24.20 23.47
CA GLU A 10 -11.86 23.59 22.17
C GLU A 10 -11.46 22.11 22.24
N GLU A 11 -12.47 21.25 22.26
CA GLU A 11 -12.30 19.81 22.12
C GLU A 11 -11.70 19.54 20.74
N ILE A 12 -10.44 19.14 20.72
CA ILE A 12 -9.75 18.67 19.51
C ILE A 12 -10.56 17.46 19.02
N PRO A 13 -11.16 17.49 17.82
CA PRO A 13 -11.90 16.33 17.35
C PRO A 13 -10.92 15.16 17.28
N PHE A 14 -11.21 14.10 18.03
CA PHE A 14 -10.57 12.81 17.82
C PHE A 14 -10.82 12.43 16.36
N THR A 15 -9.84 12.64 15.49
CA THR A 15 -9.85 12.02 14.18
C THR A 15 -9.83 10.52 14.43
N PRO A 16 -10.90 9.77 14.12
CA PRO A 16 -10.83 8.33 14.21
C PRO A 16 -9.63 7.90 13.36
N THR A 17 -8.79 7.01 13.91
CA THR A 17 -7.75 6.33 13.14
C THR A 17 -8.38 5.93 11.81
N PRO A 18 -7.80 6.30 10.65
CA PRO A 18 -8.41 5.96 9.37
C PRO A 18 -8.67 4.46 9.42
N THR A 19 -9.96 4.10 9.43
CA THR A 19 -10.37 2.71 9.27
C THR A 19 -9.68 2.30 7.98
N PRO A 20 -8.92 1.18 7.93
CA PRO A 20 -8.22 0.81 6.71
C PRO A 20 -9.25 0.80 5.60
N GLU A 21 -9.23 1.83 4.76
CA GLU A 21 -10.24 1.99 3.73
C GLU A 21 -10.15 0.72 2.91
N ASP A 22 -11.28 0.02 2.76
CA ASP A 22 -11.28 -1.26 2.10
C ASP A 22 -10.79 -1.05 0.67
N ILE A 23 -9.54 -1.45 0.42
CA ILE A 23 -8.85 -1.12 -0.82
C ILE A 23 -9.62 -1.77 -1.95
N LYS A 24 -10.22 -0.94 -2.79
CA LYS A 24 -10.98 -1.43 -3.94
C LYS A 24 -10.05 -1.88 -5.07
N PRO A 25 -10.39 -2.97 -5.78
CA PRO A 25 -9.69 -3.35 -7.00
C PRO A 25 -9.80 -2.26 -8.07
N GLY A 26 -8.83 -2.20 -8.98
CA GLY A 26 -8.74 -1.20 -10.05
C GLY A 26 -8.20 0.16 -9.59
N ARG A 27 -7.74 0.27 -8.35
CA ARG A 27 -7.14 1.49 -7.81
C ARG A 27 -5.63 1.38 -7.74
N ARG A 28 -4.95 2.50 -7.96
CA ARG A 28 -3.50 2.60 -7.78
C ARG A 28 -3.19 2.68 -6.30
N VAL A 29 -2.24 1.85 -5.87
CA VAL A 29 -1.83 1.72 -4.48
C VAL A 29 -0.32 1.76 -4.36
N ARG A 30 0.15 2.14 -3.19
CA ARG A 30 1.52 2.03 -2.74
C ARG A 30 1.60 0.96 -1.66
N LEU A 31 2.58 0.08 -1.78
CA LEU A 31 2.83 -0.99 -0.84
C LEU A 31 3.61 -0.50 0.36
N VAL A 32 3.21 -0.92 1.55
CA VAL A 32 3.79 -0.53 2.84
C VAL A 32 3.70 -1.68 3.82
N ASN A 33 4.55 -1.65 4.86
CA ASN A 33 4.56 -2.63 5.95
C ASN A 33 4.48 -4.11 5.49
N ILE A 34 5.00 -4.41 4.29
CA ILE A 34 4.91 -5.73 3.68
C ILE A 34 6.25 -6.46 3.75
N SER A 35 6.16 -7.78 3.92
CA SER A 35 7.31 -8.68 3.82
C SER A 35 7.33 -9.36 2.45
N PRO A 36 8.45 -9.34 1.71
CA PRO A 36 9.74 -8.75 2.09
C PRO A 36 9.77 -7.22 1.95
N ALA A 37 10.67 -6.59 2.72
CA ALA A 37 10.77 -5.13 2.78
C ALA A 37 11.15 -4.45 1.45
N SER A 38 11.71 -5.20 0.49
CA SER A 38 11.96 -4.74 -0.88
C SER A 38 10.67 -4.41 -1.65
N LEU A 39 9.51 -4.89 -1.19
CA LEU A 39 8.21 -4.51 -1.75
C LEU A 39 7.70 -3.16 -1.21
N ASN A 40 8.26 -2.66 -0.10
CA ASN A 40 7.81 -1.40 0.47
C ASN A 40 8.17 -0.22 -0.45
N GLY A 41 7.21 0.69 -0.59
CA GLY A 41 7.34 1.88 -1.43
C GLY A 41 7.00 1.66 -2.90
N LEU A 42 6.85 0.41 -3.34
CA LEU A 42 6.46 0.10 -4.72
C LEU A 42 5.01 0.48 -4.98
N THR A 43 4.74 0.90 -6.21
CA THR A 43 3.41 1.28 -6.67
C THR A 43 2.88 0.28 -7.69
N GLY A 44 1.57 0.13 -7.70
CA GLY A 44 0.89 -0.72 -8.67
C GLY A 44 -0.61 -0.51 -8.65
N THR A 45 -1.30 -1.21 -9.53
CA THR A 45 -2.76 -1.20 -9.61
C THR A 45 -3.31 -2.49 -9.04
N THR A 46 -4.27 -2.39 -8.12
CA THR A 46 -4.96 -3.54 -7.56
C THR A 46 -5.80 -4.25 -8.62
N GLN A 47 -5.85 -5.57 -8.56
CA GLN A 47 -6.61 -6.43 -9.44
C GLN A 47 -7.63 -7.24 -8.63
N THR A 48 -8.80 -7.43 -9.23
CA THR A 48 -9.81 -8.34 -8.68
C THR A 48 -9.32 -9.77 -8.86
N ASN A 49 -9.23 -10.51 -7.76
CA ASN A 49 -9.02 -11.95 -7.82
C ASN A 49 -10.24 -12.68 -7.23
N PRO A 50 -10.95 -13.49 -8.03
CA PRO A 50 -12.21 -14.14 -7.62
C PRO A 50 -12.00 -15.24 -6.56
N ASN A 51 -10.76 -15.66 -6.30
CA ASN A 51 -10.42 -16.74 -5.38
C ASN A 51 -9.73 -16.27 -4.08
N THR A 52 -9.60 -14.96 -3.88
CA THR A 52 -8.97 -14.38 -2.68
C THR A 52 -10.02 -13.96 -1.66
N ARG A 53 -9.73 -14.23 -0.39
CA ARG A 53 -10.49 -13.65 0.74
C ARG A 53 -10.50 -12.13 0.60
N ALA A 54 -11.61 -11.50 0.97
CA ALA A 54 -11.84 -10.05 0.82
C ALA A 54 -10.73 -9.15 1.40
N THR A 55 -9.91 -9.67 2.31
CA THR A 55 -8.80 -8.95 2.96
C THR A 55 -7.49 -8.95 2.18
N ARG A 56 -7.45 -9.53 0.97
CA ARG A 56 -6.23 -9.60 0.13
C ARG A 56 -6.57 -9.37 -1.33
N LEU A 57 -5.73 -8.59 -2.01
CA LEU A 57 -5.84 -8.33 -3.43
C LEU A 57 -4.55 -8.68 -4.16
N ASP A 58 -4.67 -8.87 -5.47
CA ASP A 58 -3.51 -8.93 -6.33
C ASP A 58 -3.14 -7.50 -6.75
N VAL A 59 -1.85 -7.22 -6.92
CA VAL A 59 -1.35 -5.90 -7.30
C VAL A 59 -0.44 -6.05 -8.51
N LEU A 60 -0.84 -5.46 -9.63
CA LEU A 60 -0.02 -5.35 -10.82
C LEU A 60 0.90 -4.13 -10.65
N LEU A 61 2.19 -4.37 -10.41
CA LEU A 61 3.15 -3.30 -10.22
C LEU A 61 3.31 -2.42 -11.47
N ASP A 62 3.57 -1.14 -11.25
CA ASP A 62 3.99 -0.22 -12.29
C ASP A 62 5.33 -0.69 -12.90
N GLU A 63 5.63 -0.23 -14.11
CA GLU A 63 6.84 -0.64 -14.84
C GLU A 63 8.11 -0.20 -14.10
N SER A 64 8.13 1.02 -13.56
CA SER A 64 9.23 1.53 -12.73
C SER A 64 9.44 0.71 -11.46
N SER A 65 8.36 0.31 -10.79
CA SER A 65 8.40 -0.55 -9.60
C SER A 65 8.87 -1.96 -9.93
N THR A 66 8.47 -2.49 -11.09
CA THR A 66 8.91 -3.79 -11.61
C THR A 66 10.40 -3.76 -11.96
N GLU A 67 10.87 -2.67 -12.58
CA GLU A 67 12.29 -2.47 -12.88
C GLU A 67 13.12 -2.32 -11.61
N PHE A 68 12.61 -1.59 -10.60
CA PHE A 68 13.25 -1.48 -9.30
C PHE A 68 13.48 -2.86 -8.67
N LEU A 69 12.49 -3.76 -8.72
CA LEU A 69 12.63 -5.13 -8.22
C LEU A 69 13.70 -5.95 -8.94
N ARG A 70 14.01 -5.65 -10.20
CA ARG A 70 15.09 -6.31 -10.93
C ARG A 70 16.46 -5.81 -10.48
N ARG A 71 16.56 -4.53 -10.15
CA ARG A 71 17.79 -3.87 -9.72
C ARG A 71 18.06 -4.04 -8.22
N ASP A 72 17.04 -4.30 -7.41
CA ASP A 72 17.19 -4.49 -5.98
C ASP A 72 17.75 -5.88 -5.66
N HIS A 73 19.03 -5.92 -5.29
CA HIS A 73 19.75 -7.14 -4.93
C HIS A 73 19.13 -7.85 -3.71
N ARG A 74 18.33 -7.16 -2.89
CA ARG A 74 17.63 -7.74 -1.73
C ARG A 74 16.52 -8.71 -2.15
N VAL A 75 15.92 -8.51 -3.32
CA VAL A 75 14.84 -9.36 -3.84
C VAL A 75 15.35 -10.77 -4.12
N GLY A 76 16.55 -10.89 -4.70
CA GLY A 76 17.19 -12.18 -5.01
C GLY A 76 17.47 -13.06 -3.79
N ASN A 77 17.60 -12.46 -2.60
CA ASN A 77 17.83 -13.21 -1.35
C ASN A 77 16.52 -13.67 -0.67
N THR A 78 15.36 -13.19 -1.14
CA THR A 78 14.07 -13.52 -0.51
C THR A 78 13.36 -14.62 -1.28
N ARG A 79 13.26 -15.82 -0.68
CA ARG A 79 12.53 -16.97 -1.25
C ARG A 79 11.05 -16.69 -1.58
N LYS A 80 10.52 -15.58 -1.07
CA LYS A 80 9.11 -15.15 -1.21
C LYS A 80 8.82 -14.33 -2.48
N VAL A 81 9.83 -13.69 -3.08
CA VAL A 81 9.62 -12.83 -4.26
C VAL A 81 10.61 -13.23 -5.35
N LYS A 82 10.09 -13.76 -6.46
CA LYS A 82 10.92 -14.08 -7.63
C LYS A 82 11.19 -12.80 -8.41
N VAL A 83 12.48 -12.49 -8.59
CA VAL A 83 12.96 -11.39 -9.45
C VAL A 83 12.25 -11.48 -10.81
N PRO A 84 11.63 -10.38 -11.31
CA PRO A 84 11.00 -10.37 -12.62
C PRO A 84 12.03 -10.68 -13.72
N ALA A 85 11.66 -11.53 -14.68
CA ALA A 85 12.49 -11.78 -15.86
C ALA A 85 12.58 -10.51 -16.73
N PRO A 86 13.63 -10.35 -17.57
CA PRO A 86 13.84 -9.12 -18.35
C PRO A 86 12.71 -8.79 -19.32
N ASP A 87 11.96 -9.79 -19.77
CA ASP A 87 10.77 -9.70 -20.63
C ASP A 87 9.49 -9.26 -19.88
N VAL A 88 9.47 -9.26 -18.55
CA VAL A 88 8.27 -8.97 -17.75
C VAL A 88 8.14 -7.48 -17.47
N THR A 89 7.37 -6.74 -18.27
CA THR A 89 7.20 -5.28 -18.12
C THR A 89 6.51 -4.90 -16.81
N ARG A 90 5.50 -5.67 -16.38
CA ARG A 90 4.75 -5.45 -15.13
C ARG A 90 4.65 -6.73 -14.33
N LYS A 91 5.10 -6.71 -13.08
CA LYS A 91 5.06 -7.87 -12.19
C LYS A 91 3.74 -7.90 -11.41
N LEU A 92 3.02 -9.01 -11.52
CA LEU A 92 1.88 -9.29 -10.64
C LEU A 92 2.38 -9.82 -9.29
N LEU A 93 2.00 -9.13 -8.21
CA LEU A 93 2.11 -9.61 -6.84
C LEU A 93 0.76 -10.16 -6.41
N THR A 94 0.72 -11.40 -5.93
CA THR A 94 -0.53 -12.04 -5.55
C THR A 94 -0.72 -12.03 -4.04
N ARG A 95 -1.99 -12.00 -3.60
CA ARG A 95 -2.40 -12.12 -2.19
C ARG A 95 -1.75 -11.10 -1.26
N VAL A 96 -1.64 -9.86 -1.71
CA VAL A 96 -1.13 -8.76 -0.90
C VAL A 96 -2.22 -8.33 0.10
N PRO A 97 -1.92 -8.21 1.42
CA PRO A 97 -2.90 -7.79 2.43
C PRO A 97 -3.36 -6.35 2.21
N ASN A 98 -4.65 -6.06 2.44
CA ASN A 98 -5.18 -4.70 2.32
C ASN A 98 -4.47 -3.72 3.29
N ASP A 99 -4.15 -4.17 4.51
CA ASP A 99 -3.40 -3.38 5.51
C ASP A 99 -1.96 -3.01 5.07
N CYS A 100 -1.47 -3.64 4.01
CA CYS A 100 -0.15 -3.38 3.42
C CYS A 100 -0.22 -2.45 2.20
N MET A 101 -1.36 -1.80 1.98
CA MET A 101 -1.60 -0.92 0.84
C MET A 101 -2.14 0.42 1.31
N PHE A 102 -1.68 1.49 0.69
CA PHE A 102 -2.32 2.80 0.74
C PHE A 102 -2.69 3.24 -0.66
N TYR A 103 -3.74 4.03 -0.81
CA TYR A 103 -4.00 4.69 -2.09
C TYR A 103 -2.79 5.55 -2.45
N ALA A 104 -2.25 5.32 -3.65
CA ALA A 104 -1.26 6.23 -4.20
C ALA A 104 -2.04 7.44 -4.70
N GLU A 105 -1.86 8.59 -4.05
CA GLU A 105 -2.49 9.84 -4.50
C GLU A 105 -2.13 10.06 -5.98
N ASN A 106 -3.15 10.29 -6.80
CA ASN A 106 -2.91 10.89 -8.10
C ASN A 106 -2.62 12.36 -7.82
N ASP A 107 -1.34 12.75 -7.91
CA ASP A 107 -0.95 14.13 -8.17
C ASP A 107 -1.89 14.64 -9.28
N SER A 108 -2.86 15.47 -8.89
CA SER A 108 -3.88 16.06 -9.76
C SER A 108 -3.60 17.54 -9.88
#